data_AF-A0A158A5Y1-F1
#
_entry.id   AF-A0A158A5Y1-F1
#
_cell.length_a   1.000
_cell.length_b   1.000
_cell.length_c   1.000
_cell.angle_alpha   90.00
_cell.angle_beta   90.00
_cell.angle_gamma   90.00
#
_symmetry.space_group_name_H-M   'P 1'
#
loop_
_entity.id
_entity.type
_entity.pdbx_description
1 polymer ?
#
loop_
_entity_poly.entity_id
_entity_poly.type
_entity_poly.pdbx_seq_one_letter_code
_entity_poly.pdbx_strand_id
1 'polypeptide(L)'
;MNGAPEELTDASGEIVWRTQYQVWGNTVIETAAEHYQPQQNLRFQGQYLDRETGLHYNLFRYYDPGTGRFISPDPIGLAGGINLYAYAPNPVQWVDQLGLSCDLLSKPKKVVNSNMPHAVERAVERGVYPDKNTASDALKALSKQIEKDGYPVGTIADTAHADRVLVPTGNNGMAVYQVAKNGTAKIKTVLINLLE
;
A
#
# COMPACT_ATOMS: atom_id res chain seq x y z
N MET A 1 -7.91 16.65 -13.30
CA MET A 1 -7.15 15.81 -14.25
C MET A 1 -6.46 14.70 -13.45
N ASN A 2 -6.56 13.46 -13.90
CA ASN A 2 -6.15 12.21 -13.23
C ASN A 2 -4.74 11.71 -13.65
N GLY A 3 -4.02 12.48 -14.46
CA GLY A 3 -2.62 12.24 -14.79
C GLY A 3 -2.37 11.23 -15.93
N ALA A 4 -3.42 10.68 -16.55
CA ALA A 4 -3.26 9.87 -17.76
C ALA A 4 -2.92 10.76 -18.97
N PRO A 5 -1.97 10.36 -19.84
CA PRO A 5 -1.66 11.12 -21.05
C PRO A 5 -2.83 11.14 -22.04
N GLU A 6 -3.23 12.33 -22.49
CA GLU A 6 -4.29 12.50 -23.49
C GLU A 6 -3.74 12.77 -24.89
N GLU A 7 -2.51 13.29 -25.00
CA GLU A 7 -1.89 13.69 -26.26
C GLU A 7 -0.38 13.38 -26.28
N LEU A 8 0.12 12.99 -27.45
CA LEU A 8 1.54 12.86 -27.76
C LEU A 8 1.86 13.75 -28.96
N THR A 9 2.88 14.60 -28.83
CA THR A 9 3.37 15.42 -29.93
C THR A 9 4.75 14.96 -30.38
N ASP A 10 5.07 15.17 -31.65
CA ASP A 10 6.42 15.00 -32.16
C ASP A 10 7.32 16.22 -31.87
N ALA A 11 8.54 16.21 -32.41
CA ALA A 11 9.51 17.29 -32.24
C ALA A 11 9.11 18.62 -32.92
N SER A 12 8.15 18.59 -33.85
CA SER A 12 7.60 19.76 -34.52
C SER A 12 6.36 20.32 -33.81
N GLY A 13 5.84 19.58 -32.82
CA GLY A 13 4.64 19.94 -32.06
C GLY A 13 3.34 19.42 -32.66
N GLU A 14 3.41 18.59 -33.71
CA GLU A 14 2.22 17.96 -34.29
C GLU A 14 1.73 16.81 -33.42
N ILE A 15 0.41 16.71 -33.24
CA ILE A 15 -0.21 15.62 -32.49
C ILE A 15 -0.12 14.33 -33.31
N VAL A 16 0.66 13.38 -32.82
CA VAL A 16 0.84 12.06 -33.45
C VAL A 16 0.02 10.96 -32.79
N TRP A 17 -0.52 11.22 -31.60
CA TRP A 17 -1.45 10.36 -30.89
C TRP A 17 -2.32 11.16 -29.95
N ARG A 18 -3.61 10.81 -29.87
CA ARG A 18 -4.56 11.41 -28.94
C ARG A 18 -5.55 10.36 -28.46
N THR A 19 -6.02 10.51 -27.23
CA THR A 19 -7.07 9.67 -26.67
C THR A 19 -8.03 10.45 -25.78
N GLN A 20 -9.18 9.84 -25.49
CA GLN A 20 -10.12 10.30 -24.47
C GLN A 20 -10.46 9.13 -23.55
N TYR A 21 -10.49 9.39 -22.25
CA TYR A 21 -10.78 8.37 -21.24
C TYR A 21 -12.13 8.60 -20.56
N GLN A 22 -12.76 7.50 -20.17
CA GLN A 22 -13.83 7.49 -19.18
C GLN A 22 -13.26 7.73 -17.78
N VAL A 23 -14.16 7.92 -16.80
CA VAL A 23 -13.82 8.21 -15.40
C VAL A 23 -12.84 7.20 -14.79
N TRP A 24 -12.97 5.91 -15.17
CA TRP A 24 -12.15 4.81 -14.68
C TRP A 24 -11.01 4.41 -15.64
N GLY A 25 -10.65 5.30 -16.57
CA GLY A 25 -9.47 5.12 -17.40
C GLY A 25 -9.70 4.27 -18.65
N ASN A 26 -10.95 3.85 -18.90
CA ASN A 26 -11.28 3.12 -20.12
C ASN A 26 -11.19 4.05 -21.33
N THR A 27 -10.54 3.61 -22.40
CA THR A 27 -10.35 4.43 -23.60
C THR A 27 -11.64 4.47 -24.42
N VAL A 28 -12.15 5.67 -24.70
CA VAL A 28 -13.33 5.88 -25.56
C VAL A 28 -12.92 6.01 -27.01
N ILE A 29 -11.88 6.81 -27.25
CA ILE A 29 -11.34 7.10 -28.58
C ILE A 29 -9.82 7.03 -28.45
N GLU A 30 -9.17 6.36 -29.39
CA GLU A 30 -7.72 6.39 -29.58
C GLU A 30 -7.44 6.64 -31.06
N THR A 31 -6.72 7.71 -31.36
CA THR A 31 -6.36 8.10 -32.72
C THR A 31 -4.85 8.27 -32.80
N ALA A 32 -4.24 7.75 -33.85
CA ALA A 32 -2.81 7.89 -34.15
C ALA A 32 -2.62 8.45 -35.57
N ALA A 33 -1.51 9.11 -35.83
CA ALA A 33 -1.18 9.62 -37.15
C ALA A 33 -1.03 8.46 -38.17
N GLU A 34 -1.46 8.68 -39.41
CA GLU A 34 -1.40 7.63 -40.45
C GLU A 34 0.04 7.23 -40.78
N HIS A 35 0.97 8.18 -40.76
CA HIS A 35 2.37 7.99 -41.14
C HIS A 35 3.25 7.48 -39.99
N TYR A 36 2.75 7.54 -38.74
CA TYR A 36 3.46 7.14 -37.54
C TYR A 36 2.45 6.73 -36.47
N GLN A 37 2.42 5.45 -36.12
CA GLN A 37 1.49 4.88 -35.14
C GLN A 37 2.20 4.55 -33.82
N PRO A 38 2.51 5.56 -32.98
CA PRO A 38 3.13 5.28 -31.69
C PRO A 38 2.14 4.54 -30.79
N GLN A 39 2.61 3.51 -30.10
CA GLN A 39 1.83 2.82 -29.08
C GLN A 39 2.04 3.49 -27.73
N GLN A 40 1.16 4.41 -27.37
CA GLN A 40 1.14 5.02 -26.03
C GLN A 40 0.29 4.17 -25.08
N ASN A 41 0.97 3.50 -24.15
CA ASN A 41 0.35 2.55 -23.23
C ASN A 41 0.29 3.07 -21.78
N LEU A 42 0.83 4.23 -21.46
CA LEU A 42 0.70 4.81 -20.12
C LEU A 42 -0.77 5.14 -19.82
N ARG A 43 -1.22 4.86 -18.60
CA ARG A 43 -2.58 5.11 -18.13
C ARG A 43 -2.55 6.00 -16.89
N PHE A 44 -3.39 5.75 -15.88
CA PHE A 44 -3.25 6.47 -14.60
C PHE A 44 -1.83 6.30 -14.04
N GLN A 45 -1.43 7.18 -13.13
CA GLN A 45 -0.11 7.12 -12.53
C GLN A 45 0.18 5.72 -11.96
N GLY A 46 1.28 5.10 -12.42
CA GLY A 46 1.68 3.73 -12.05
C GLY A 46 1.10 2.62 -12.94
N GLN A 47 0.17 2.94 -13.85
CA GLN A 47 -0.50 1.97 -14.72
C GLN A 47 0.07 1.93 -16.13
N TYR A 48 0.12 0.72 -16.69
CA TYR A 48 0.48 0.45 -18.08
C TYR A 48 -0.60 -0.41 -18.74
N LEU A 49 -1.13 0.02 -19.89
CA LEU A 49 -2.08 -0.76 -20.68
C LEU A 49 -1.40 -1.99 -21.25
N ASP A 50 -1.91 -3.15 -20.88
CA ASP A 50 -1.72 -4.39 -21.62
C ASP A 50 -2.77 -4.45 -22.74
N ARG A 51 -2.32 -4.32 -23.99
CA ARG A 51 -3.21 -4.32 -25.16
C ARG A 51 -3.79 -5.69 -25.49
N GLU A 52 -3.15 -6.78 -25.06
CA GLU A 52 -3.66 -8.13 -25.33
C GLU A 52 -4.92 -8.41 -24.53
N THR A 53 -4.95 -7.95 -23.28
CA THR A 53 -6.06 -8.17 -22.36
C THR A 53 -7.00 -6.98 -22.23
N GLY A 54 -6.54 -5.77 -22.57
CA GLY A 54 -7.24 -4.52 -22.30
C GLY A 54 -7.19 -4.09 -20.83
N LEU A 55 -6.48 -4.84 -19.98
CA LEU A 55 -6.30 -4.53 -18.57
C LEU A 55 -5.11 -3.58 -18.37
N HIS A 56 -5.12 -2.86 -17.26
CA HIS A 56 -4.02 -2.01 -16.87
C HIS A 56 -3.16 -2.73 -15.84
N TYR A 57 -1.92 -3.05 -16.19
CA TYR A 57 -0.93 -3.56 -15.27
C TYR A 57 -0.53 -2.47 -14.27
N ASN A 58 -0.63 -2.78 -12.98
CA ASN A 58 -0.35 -1.88 -11.87
C ASN A 58 0.50 -2.64 -10.85
N LEU A 59 1.80 -2.81 -11.16
CA LEU A 59 2.84 -3.53 -10.40
C LEU A 59 2.40 -4.87 -9.78
N PHE A 60 1.67 -4.85 -8.66
CA PHE A 60 1.20 -6.06 -7.98
C PHE A 60 -0.12 -6.63 -8.52
N ARG A 61 -0.90 -5.86 -9.30
CA ARG A 61 -2.25 -6.26 -9.74
C ARG A 61 -2.59 -5.75 -11.14
N TYR A 62 -3.52 -6.45 -11.78
CA TYR A 62 -4.18 -5.98 -12.99
C TYR A 62 -5.49 -5.27 -12.64
N TYR A 63 -5.65 -4.07 -13.18
CA TYR A 63 -6.82 -3.22 -13.05
C TYR A 63 -7.69 -3.32 -14.30
N ASP A 64 -8.98 -3.55 -14.10
CA ASP A 64 -10.00 -3.51 -15.15
C ASP A 64 -10.64 -2.12 -15.20
N PRO A 65 -10.37 -1.32 -16.25
CA PRO A 65 -10.95 0.01 -16.39
C PRO A 65 -12.45 -0.02 -16.72
N GLY A 66 -12.99 -1.14 -17.19
CA GLY A 66 -14.41 -1.31 -17.50
C GLY A 66 -15.26 -1.41 -16.22
N THR A 67 -14.77 -2.10 -15.20
CA THR A 67 -15.44 -2.23 -13.90
C THR A 67 -14.90 -1.25 -12.84
N GLY A 68 -13.76 -0.61 -13.11
CA GLY A 68 -13.12 0.32 -12.20
C GLY A 68 -12.48 -0.34 -10.97
N ARG A 69 -12.01 -1.60 -11.11
CA ARG A 69 -11.55 -2.44 -10.00
C ARG A 69 -10.35 -3.30 -10.39
N PHE A 70 -9.61 -3.80 -9.41
CA PHE A 70 -8.63 -4.86 -9.66
C PHE A 70 -9.35 -6.19 -9.96
N ILE A 71 -8.75 -7.03 -10.80
CA ILE A 71 -9.27 -8.37 -11.11
C ILE A 71 -8.85 -9.43 -10.09
N SER A 72 -7.81 -9.14 -9.31
CA SER A 72 -7.32 -9.98 -8.22
C SER A 72 -7.53 -9.30 -6.86
N PRO A 73 -7.78 -10.08 -5.80
CA PRO A 73 -7.86 -9.54 -4.45
C PRO A 73 -6.50 -8.94 -4.05
N ASP A 74 -6.53 -7.92 -3.19
CA ASP A 74 -5.33 -7.27 -2.68
C ASP A 74 -4.38 -8.30 -2.02
N PRO A 75 -3.10 -8.41 -2.47
CA PRO A 75 -2.12 -9.33 -1.89
C PRO A 75 -1.86 -9.10 -0.40
N ILE A 76 -2.07 -7.88 0.09
CA ILE A 76 -1.98 -7.56 1.53
C ILE A 76 -3.32 -7.79 2.27
N GLY A 77 -4.32 -8.36 1.59
CA GLY A 77 -5.61 -8.72 2.15
C GLY A 77 -6.39 -7.49 2.62
N LEU A 78 -7.11 -7.62 3.74
CA LEU A 78 -7.88 -6.52 4.35
C LEU A 78 -7.02 -5.31 4.78
N ALA A 79 -5.68 -5.41 4.72
CA ALA A 79 -4.81 -4.26 4.88
C ALA A 79 -4.90 -3.27 3.72
N GLY A 80 -5.30 -3.79 2.55
CA GLY A 80 -5.80 -3.09 1.36
C GLY A 80 -7.16 -2.40 1.53
N GLY A 81 -7.72 -2.40 2.75
CA GLY A 81 -9.09 -1.98 2.99
C GLY A 81 -10.13 -3.09 2.85
N ILE A 82 -11.39 -2.76 3.14
CA ILE A 82 -12.49 -3.73 3.23
C ILE A 82 -12.84 -4.33 1.86
N ASN A 83 -12.65 -3.55 0.79
CA ASN A 83 -12.90 -4.00 -0.57
C ASN A 83 -11.57 -4.39 -1.23
N LEU A 84 -11.27 -5.68 -1.21
CA LEU A 84 -10.02 -6.26 -1.75
C LEU A 84 -9.80 -5.98 -3.25
N TYR A 85 -10.84 -5.60 -3.98
CA TYR A 85 -10.79 -5.32 -5.41
C TYR A 85 -10.83 -3.81 -5.71
N ALA A 86 -10.83 -2.94 -4.70
CA ALA A 86 -10.87 -1.50 -4.90
C ALA A 86 -9.55 -0.98 -5.47
N TYR A 87 -9.63 -0.10 -6.47
CA TYR A 87 -8.47 0.65 -6.98
C TYR A 87 -8.07 1.79 -6.06
N ALA A 88 -9.00 2.68 -5.75
CA ALA A 88 -8.80 3.76 -4.81
C ALA A 88 -10.15 4.16 -4.19
N PRO A 89 -10.18 4.74 -2.97
CA PRO A 89 -11.41 5.28 -2.39
C PRO A 89 -12.05 6.38 -3.24
N ASN A 90 -11.23 7.21 -3.90
CA ASN A 90 -11.67 8.21 -4.87
C ASN A 90 -10.60 8.41 -5.97
N PRO A 91 -10.82 7.96 -7.21
CA PRO A 91 -9.83 7.99 -8.29
C PRO A 91 -9.50 9.41 -8.80
N VAL A 92 -10.29 10.42 -8.42
CA VAL A 92 -10.04 11.82 -8.81
C VAL A 92 -9.02 12.46 -7.89
N GLN A 93 -8.99 12.04 -6.62
CA GLN A 93 -8.12 12.60 -5.57
C GLN A 93 -6.99 11.67 -5.16
N TRP A 94 -7.13 10.37 -5.39
CA TRP A 94 -6.22 9.32 -4.92
C TRP A 94 -5.73 8.48 -6.08
N VAL A 95 -4.48 8.06 -5.96
CA VAL A 95 -3.81 7.16 -6.89
C VAL A 95 -3.21 6.02 -6.09
N ASP A 96 -3.50 4.78 -6.48
CA ASP A 96 -2.81 3.59 -5.98
C ASP A 96 -1.67 3.22 -6.94
N GLN A 97 -0.49 3.83 -6.72
CA GLN A 97 0.68 3.66 -7.60
C GLN A 97 1.29 2.25 -7.53
N LEU A 98 1.12 1.55 -6.41
CA LEU A 98 1.67 0.20 -6.22
C LEU A 98 0.65 -0.87 -6.59
N GLY A 99 -0.63 -0.56 -6.55
CA GLY A 99 -1.67 -1.57 -6.53
C GLY A 99 -1.76 -2.22 -5.15
N LEU A 100 -1.53 -1.47 -4.07
CA LEU A 100 -1.71 -1.88 -2.68
C LEU A 100 -2.37 -0.71 -1.94
N SER A 101 -3.62 -0.86 -1.52
CA SER A 101 -4.30 0.23 -0.81
C SER A 101 -3.75 0.35 0.61
N CYS A 102 -2.98 1.39 0.91
CA CYS A 102 -2.34 1.55 2.21
C CYS A 102 -3.21 2.29 3.22
N ASP A 103 -4.19 1.61 3.82
CA ASP A 103 -4.83 2.10 5.05
C ASP A 103 -4.09 1.62 6.31
N LEU A 104 -3.48 0.42 6.28
CA LEU A 104 -2.86 -0.17 7.48
C LEU A 104 -1.55 0.52 7.93
N LEU A 105 -0.79 1.10 7.00
CA LEU A 105 0.46 1.82 7.28
C LEU A 105 0.22 3.32 7.55
N SER A 106 -1.04 3.77 7.50
CA SER A 106 -1.39 5.13 7.91
C SER A 106 -1.12 5.33 9.40
N LYS A 107 -0.78 6.56 9.79
CA LYS A 107 -0.53 6.90 11.19
C LYS A 107 -1.76 6.55 12.05
N PRO A 108 -1.62 5.72 13.11
CA PRO A 108 -2.76 5.38 13.95
C PRO A 108 -3.23 6.59 14.74
N LYS A 109 -4.54 6.68 15.00
CA LYS A 109 -5.15 7.74 15.81
C LYS A 109 -4.83 7.60 17.29
N LYS A 110 -4.62 6.36 17.74
CA LYS A 110 -4.34 6.02 19.13
C LYS A 110 -3.53 4.74 19.21
N VAL A 111 -2.57 4.68 20.12
CA VAL A 111 -1.83 3.44 20.42
C VAL A 111 -2.21 2.91 21.80
N VAL A 112 -2.46 1.61 21.90
CA VAL A 112 -2.95 0.95 23.13
C VAL A 112 -2.01 -0.17 23.55
N ASN A 113 -1.55 -0.07 24.80
CA ASN A 113 -0.54 -0.95 25.39
C ASN A 113 -1.13 -2.01 26.33
N SER A 114 -2.40 -2.40 26.14
CA SER A 114 -3.09 -3.31 27.08
C SER A 114 -2.51 -4.72 27.13
N ASN A 115 -1.83 -5.19 26.07
CA ASN A 115 -1.10 -6.47 26.09
C ASN A 115 0.43 -6.28 26.24
N MET A 116 0.88 -5.11 26.69
CA MET A 116 2.31 -4.83 26.85
C MET A 116 3.04 -5.83 27.78
N PRO A 117 2.48 -6.26 28.93
CA PRO A 117 3.17 -7.24 29.78
C PRO A 117 3.49 -8.54 29.07
N HIS A 118 2.54 -9.04 28.25
CA HIS A 118 2.75 -10.24 27.44
C HIS A 118 3.79 -10.00 26.33
N ALA A 119 3.73 -8.86 25.65
CA ALA A 119 4.71 -8.52 24.62
C ALA A 119 6.14 -8.41 25.18
N VAL A 120 6.29 -7.81 26.37
CA VAL A 120 7.56 -7.71 27.10
C VAL A 120 8.10 -9.09 27.45
N GLU A 121 7.26 -9.96 28.01
CA GLU A 121 7.66 -11.33 28.33
C GLU A 121 8.14 -12.09 27.10
N ARG A 122 7.38 -12.02 26.00
CA ARG A 122 7.77 -12.66 24.74
C ARG A 122 9.05 -12.09 24.14
N ALA A 123 9.29 -10.80 24.30
CA ALA A 123 10.50 -10.17 23.77
C ALA A 123 11.77 -10.65 24.50
N VAL A 124 11.68 -10.88 25.82
CA VAL A 124 12.79 -11.43 26.62
C VAL A 124 12.95 -12.93 26.38
N GLU A 125 11.85 -13.70 26.37
CA GLU A 125 11.88 -15.14 26.06
C GLU A 125 12.56 -15.44 24.72
N ARG A 126 12.38 -14.52 23.76
CA ARG A 126 12.90 -14.64 22.39
C ARG A 126 14.25 -13.95 22.22
N GLY A 127 14.87 -13.44 23.28
CA GLY A 127 16.19 -12.82 23.21
C GLY A 127 16.26 -11.50 22.43
N VAL A 128 15.12 -10.87 22.13
CA VAL A 128 15.07 -9.54 21.47
C VAL A 128 15.56 -8.44 22.43
N TYR A 129 15.35 -8.63 23.73
CA TYR A 129 15.84 -7.76 24.79
C TYR A 129 16.44 -8.58 25.93
N PRO A 130 17.46 -8.04 26.64
CA PRO A 130 18.16 -8.77 27.70
C PRO A 130 17.32 -8.95 28.97
N ASP A 131 16.42 -8.02 29.28
CA ASP A 131 15.63 -8.03 30.50
C ASP A 131 14.25 -7.35 30.33
N LYS A 132 13.34 -7.60 31.28
CA LYS A 132 11.95 -7.11 31.23
C LYS A 132 11.84 -5.59 31.34
N ASN A 133 12.77 -4.90 32.03
CA ASN A 133 12.72 -3.45 32.18
C ASN A 133 13.13 -2.77 30.87
N THR A 134 14.26 -3.19 30.30
CA THR A 134 14.74 -2.71 29.00
C THR A 134 13.69 -2.92 27.91
N ALA A 135 13.07 -4.11 27.86
CA ALA A 135 11.99 -4.42 26.93
C ALA A 135 10.76 -3.52 27.12
N SER A 136 10.32 -3.33 28.37
CA SER A 136 9.19 -2.45 28.70
C SER A 136 9.43 -1.03 28.21
N ASP A 137 10.61 -0.47 28.49
CA ASP A 137 10.91 0.92 28.19
C ASP A 137 11.06 1.15 26.68
N ALA A 138 11.72 0.22 25.98
CA ALA A 138 11.83 0.26 24.53
C ALA A 138 10.47 0.15 23.82
N LEU A 139 9.61 -0.79 24.22
CA LEU A 139 8.29 -0.96 23.59
C LEU A 139 7.35 0.21 23.90
N LYS A 140 7.43 0.81 25.10
CA LYS A 140 6.69 2.04 25.43
C LYS A 140 7.18 3.23 24.61
N ALA A 141 8.49 3.38 24.45
CA ALA A 141 9.07 4.43 23.61
C ALA A 141 8.62 4.28 22.16
N LEU A 142 8.66 3.06 21.61
CA LEU A 142 8.16 2.73 20.28
C LEU A 142 6.67 3.07 20.12
N SER A 143 5.85 2.68 21.09
CA SER A 143 4.41 2.98 21.07
C SER A 143 4.15 4.50 21.02
N LYS A 144 4.90 5.28 21.81
CA LYS A 144 4.81 6.73 21.86
C LYS A 144 5.28 7.39 20.55
N GLN A 145 6.34 6.86 19.95
CA GLN A 145 6.80 7.28 18.63
C GLN A 145 5.72 7.03 17.58
N ILE A 146 5.14 5.82 17.54
CA ILE A 146 4.10 5.47 16.55
C ILE A 146 2.90 6.41 16.65
N GLU A 147 2.46 6.73 17.87
CA GLU A 147 1.34 7.64 18.09
C GLU A 147 1.67 9.09 17.67
N LYS A 148 2.91 9.52 17.84
CA LYS A 148 3.35 10.88 17.53
C LYS A 148 3.71 11.08 16.06
N ASP A 149 4.51 10.19 15.49
CA ASP A 149 5.19 10.35 14.22
C ASP A 149 4.72 9.32 13.17
N GLY A 150 3.95 8.31 13.55
CA GLY A 150 3.52 7.21 12.68
C GLY A 150 4.49 6.02 12.71
N TYR A 151 4.19 5.01 11.90
CA TYR A 151 5.02 3.80 11.85
C TYR A 151 6.43 4.09 11.32
N PRO A 152 7.49 3.58 11.97
CA PRO A 152 8.86 3.76 11.49
C PRO A 152 9.10 3.05 10.15
N VAL A 153 10.12 3.52 9.42
CA VAL A 153 10.60 2.87 8.20
C VAL A 153 10.98 1.42 8.48
N GLY A 154 10.59 0.51 7.58
CA GLY A 154 10.74 -0.94 7.76
C GLY A 154 9.53 -1.61 8.42
N THR A 155 8.48 -0.85 8.77
CA THR A 155 7.19 -1.45 9.14
C THR A 155 6.56 -2.11 7.91
N ILE A 156 6.12 -3.36 8.08
CA ILE A 156 5.47 -4.14 7.03
C ILE A 156 4.10 -4.64 7.50
N ALA A 157 3.19 -4.86 6.57
CA ALA A 157 1.93 -5.53 6.86
C ALA A 157 2.19 -7.02 7.16
N ASP A 158 1.47 -7.58 8.13
CA ASP A 158 1.49 -9.03 8.38
C ASP A 158 0.66 -9.75 7.31
N THR A 159 1.31 -10.55 6.48
CA THR A 159 0.65 -11.31 5.41
C THR A 159 -0.25 -12.43 5.93
N ALA A 160 -0.03 -12.93 7.15
CA ALA A 160 -0.87 -13.97 7.75
C ALA A 160 -2.12 -13.39 8.44
N HIS A 161 -2.04 -12.12 8.87
CA HIS A 161 -3.13 -11.44 9.57
C HIS A 161 -3.32 -10.03 9.03
N ALA A 162 -4.33 -9.88 8.17
CA ALA A 162 -4.61 -8.64 7.45
C ALA A 162 -4.97 -7.43 8.32
N ASP A 163 -5.12 -7.59 9.63
CA ASP A 163 -5.33 -6.50 10.59
C ASP A 163 -4.10 -6.21 11.45
N ARG A 164 -2.91 -6.68 11.06
CA ARG A 164 -1.67 -6.49 11.81
C ARG A 164 -0.56 -5.87 10.99
N VAL A 165 0.25 -5.08 11.68
CA VAL A 165 1.53 -4.56 11.18
C VAL A 165 2.66 -5.09 12.06
N LEU A 166 3.79 -5.38 11.42
CA LEU A 166 5.05 -5.77 12.04
C LEU A 166 5.95 -4.55 12.04
N VAL A 167 6.28 -4.06 13.23
CA VAL A 167 7.06 -2.84 13.43
C VAL A 167 8.46 -3.19 13.92
N PRO A 168 9.54 -2.75 13.27
CA PRO A 168 10.89 -3.06 13.72
C PRO A 168 11.19 -2.44 15.09
N THR A 169 11.85 -3.22 15.95
CA THR A 169 12.20 -2.79 17.32
C THR A 169 13.67 -2.37 17.47
N GLY A 170 14.48 -2.52 16.42
CA GLY A 170 15.90 -2.17 16.39
C GLY A 170 16.87 -3.29 16.84
N ASN A 171 16.39 -4.29 17.57
CA ASN A 171 17.21 -5.41 18.09
C ASN A 171 16.92 -6.73 17.38
N ASN A 172 16.86 -6.70 16.05
CA ASN A 172 16.43 -7.83 15.21
C ASN A 172 15.06 -8.42 15.63
N GLY A 173 14.18 -7.58 16.18
CA GLY A 173 12.84 -7.95 16.60
C GLY A 173 11.76 -7.16 15.87
N MET A 174 10.57 -7.75 15.80
CA MET A 174 9.38 -7.13 15.20
C MET A 174 8.25 -7.10 16.23
N ALA A 175 7.81 -5.91 16.62
CA ALA A 175 6.63 -5.71 17.45
C ALA A 175 5.38 -5.81 16.59
N VAL A 176 4.44 -6.67 16.98
CA VAL A 176 3.18 -6.88 16.26
C VAL A 176 2.12 -5.96 16.84
N TYR A 177 1.56 -5.07 16.01
CA TYR A 177 0.41 -4.25 16.35
C TYR A 177 -0.80 -4.71 15.56
N GLN A 178 -1.92 -4.95 16.24
CA GLN A 178 -3.22 -5.14 15.61
C GLN A 178 -3.90 -3.77 15.44
N VAL A 179 -4.26 -3.41 14.22
CA VAL A 179 -4.88 -2.13 13.87
C VAL A 179 -6.39 -2.33 13.71
N ALA A 180 -7.15 -1.72 14.62
CA ALA A 180 -8.61 -1.75 14.56
C ALA A 180 -9.14 -0.72 13.55
N LYS A 181 -10.34 -0.97 13.00
CA LYS A 181 -11.02 -0.09 12.03
C LYS A 181 -11.20 1.36 12.50
N ASN A 182 -11.23 1.60 13.81
CA ASN A 182 -11.32 2.95 14.38
C ASN A 182 -9.97 3.70 14.39
N GLY A 183 -8.91 3.12 13.83
CA GLY A 183 -7.55 3.68 13.80
C GLY A 183 -6.75 3.44 15.09
N THR A 184 -7.20 2.54 15.96
CA THR A 184 -6.47 2.18 17.19
C THR A 184 -5.49 1.05 16.91
N ALA A 185 -4.19 1.28 17.15
CA ALA A 185 -3.17 0.25 17.09
C ALA A 185 -2.92 -0.35 18.47
N LYS A 186 -3.12 -1.66 18.64
CA LYS A 186 -2.90 -2.37 19.90
C LYS A 186 -1.74 -3.33 19.78
N ILE A 187 -0.72 -3.19 20.64
CA ILE A 187 0.39 -4.15 20.69
C ILE A 187 -0.14 -5.55 21.04
N LYS A 188 0.38 -6.59 20.40
CA LYS A 188 0.01 -7.99 20.64
C LYS A 188 1.13 -8.81 21.22
N THR A 189 2.29 -8.80 20.56
CA THR A 189 3.46 -9.62 20.88
C THR A 189 4.70 -9.05 20.22
N VAL A 190 5.88 -9.59 20.53
CA VAL A 190 7.13 -9.35 19.79
C VAL A 190 7.60 -10.65 19.16
N LEU A 191 8.06 -10.60 17.92
CA LEU A 191 8.69 -11.68 17.16
C LEU A 191 10.20 -11.43 17.01
N ILE A 192 10.97 -12.49 16.77
CA ILE A 192 12.32 -12.34 16.19
C ILE A 192 12.13 -12.08 14.69
N ASN A 193 12.94 -11.20 14.15
CA ASN A 193 13.07 -11.03 12.72
C ASN A 193 13.89 -12.21 12.15
N LEU A 194 13.24 -13.10 11.40
CA LEU A 194 13.85 -14.31 10.84
C LEU A 194 14.43 -14.09 9.42
N LEU A 195 14.62 -12.84 9.01
CA LEU A 195 15.11 -12.48 7.67
C LEU A 195 16.64 -12.35 7.56
N GLU A 196 17.39 -13.16 8.32
CA GLU A 196 18.83 -13.38 8.10
C GLU A 196 19.10 -14.76 7.49
#